data_AF-A0A6A1QC15-F1
#
_entry.id   AF-A0A6A1QC15-F1
#
_cell.length_a   1.000
_cell.length_b   1.000
_cell.length_c   1.000
_cell.angle_alpha   90.00
_cell.angle_beta   90.00
_cell.angle_gamma   90.00
#
_symmetry.space_group_name_H-M   'P 1'
#
loop_
_entity.id
_entity.type
_entity.pdbx_description
1 polymer ?
#
loop_
_entity_poly.entity_id
_entity_poly.type
_entity_poly.pdbx_seq_one_letter_code
_entity_poly.pdbx_strand_id
1 'polypeptide(L)'
;MYWTDSETNRIEVANLNGTSRKVLFWQDLDQPRAIALDPAHGTRKVIVDSDIYWPNGLTIDLEEQKLYWADAKLSFIHRANLDGSFRQKVVEGSLTHPFALTLSGDTLYWTDWQTRSIHACNKRTGDKRKEILSALYSPMDIQVLSPERQPYCKSGPGWERPLCRAGVGVGKRGQGGEDAHTGSGGRGCLGPVPEPSPTCPVCPDHTRCEENNGGCSHLCLLSPREPFYACACPTGVQLQDDGQTCKAEEAEAVGSFRGPSIPVAGASELWAPLPGVEPFERILFPLQALTAR
;
A
#
# COMPACT_ATOMS: atom_id res chain seq x y z
N MET A 1 6.69 2.22 -7.87
CA MET A 1 6.41 0.85 -8.30
C MET A 1 7.00 -0.11 -7.29
N TYR A 2 6.21 -1.05 -6.80
CA TYR A 2 6.64 -2.08 -5.85
C TYR A 2 6.53 -3.44 -6.54
N TRP A 3 7.45 -4.35 -6.24
CA TRP A 3 7.41 -5.72 -6.76
C TRP A 3 8.04 -6.71 -5.78
N THR A 4 7.72 -7.98 -6.00
CA THR A 4 8.38 -9.12 -5.35
C THR A 4 9.24 -9.87 -6.36
N ASP A 5 10.30 -10.49 -5.85
CA ASP A 5 11.14 -11.39 -6.61
C ASP A 5 11.30 -12.68 -5.78
N SER A 6 10.76 -13.77 -6.31
CA SER A 6 10.78 -15.09 -5.66
C SER A 6 12.10 -15.82 -5.81
N GLU A 7 12.95 -15.45 -6.78
CA GLU A 7 14.27 -16.06 -6.98
C GLU A 7 15.29 -15.44 -6.03
N THR A 8 15.23 -14.12 -5.85
CA THR A 8 16.15 -13.39 -4.98
C THR A 8 15.60 -13.16 -3.57
N ASN A 9 14.35 -13.56 -3.30
CA ASN A 9 13.62 -13.36 -2.05
C ASN A 9 13.59 -11.90 -1.61
N ARG A 10 13.26 -11.00 -2.54
CA ARG A 10 13.28 -9.54 -2.30
C ARG A 10 11.93 -8.90 -2.51
N ILE A 11 11.67 -7.88 -1.72
CA ILE A 11 10.61 -6.90 -1.96
C ILE A 11 11.30 -5.56 -2.19
N GLU A 12 10.94 -4.91 -3.28
CA GLU A 12 11.65 -3.74 -3.76
C GLU A 12 10.70 -2.63 -4.21
N VAL A 13 11.25 -1.41 -4.29
CA VAL A 13 10.57 -0.24 -4.79
C VAL A 13 11.47 0.58 -5.70
N ALA A 14 10.87 1.21 -6.69
CA ALA A 14 11.51 2.18 -7.57
C ALA A 14 10.48 3.23 -8.03
N ASN A 15 10.96 4.31 -8.63
CA ASN A 15 10.10 5.23 -9.36
C ASN A 15 9.43 4.51 -10.55
N LEU A 16 8.34 5.07 -11.07
CA LEU A 16 7.63 4.49 -12.23
C LEU A 16 8.49 4.41 -13.49
N ASN A 17 9.50 5.29 -13.61
CA ASN A 17 10.49 5.27 -14.68
C ASN A 17 11.67 4.30 -14.43
N GLY A 18 11.62 3.50 -13.36
CA GLY A 18 12.66 2.53 -13.00
C GLY A 18 13.86 3.10 -12.22
N THR A 19 13.91 4.42 -11.99
CA THR A 19 14.99 5.05 -11.22
C THR A 19 14.84 4.84 -9.71
N SER A 20 15.92 5.12 -8.97
CA SER A 20 15.92 5.11 -7.50
C SER A 20 15.52 3.78 -6.87
N ARG A 21 16.03 2.67 -7.40
CA ARG A 21 15.75 1.31 -6.90
C ARG A 21 16.23 1.12 -5.45
N LYS A 22 15.32 0.67 -4.58
CA LYS A 22 15.59 0.37 -3.17
C LYS A 22 15.06 -1.03 -2.81
N VAL A 23 15.91 -1.88 -2.25
CA VAL A 23 15.47 -3.11 -1.58
C VAL A 23 14.86 -2.75 -0.23
N LEU A 24 13.61 -3.13 -0.01
CA LEU A 24 12.87 -2.86 1.23
C LEU A 24 13.04 -4.00 2.23
N PHE A 25 12.88 -5.24 1.76
CA PHE A 25 13.00 -6.44 2.59
C PHE A 25 13.67 -7.56 1.81
N TRP A 26 14.53 -8.31 2.51
CA TRP A 26 15.20 -9.51 1.97
C TRP A 26 15.38 -10.62 3.01
N GLN A 27 15.11 -10.34 4.29
CA GLN A 27 15.21 -11.30 5.39
C GLN A 27 13.86 -11.92 5.69
N ASP A 28 13.87 -13.18 6.10
CA ASP A 28 12.67 -13.97 6.46
C ASP A 28 11.61 -14.00 5.35
N LEU A 29 12.04 -13.98 4.08
CA LEU A 29 11.19 -14.14 2.91
C LEU A 29 11.50 -15.49 2.27
N ASP A 30 10.45 -16.25 2.00
CA ASP A 30 10.52 -17.48 1.22
C ASP A 30 9.53 -17.37 0.06
N GLN A 31 10.08 -17.26 -1.16
CA GLN A 31 9.34 -17.14 -2.42
C GLN A 31 8.12 -16.19 -2.34
N PRO A 32 8.32 -14.89 -2.03
CA PRO A 32 7.21 -13.95 -1.87
C PRO A 32 6.39 -13.82 -3.16
N ARG A 33 5.14 -14.29 -3.13
CA ARG A 33 4.23 -14.29 -4.29
C ARG A 33 3.40 -13.03 -4.44
N ALA A 34 3.01 -12.42 -3.32
CA ALA A 34 2.12 -11.27 -3.31
C ALA A 34 2.44 -10.31 -2.15
N ILE A 35 2.22 -9.03 -2.41
CA ILE A 35 2.35 -7.94 -1.43
C ILE A 35 1.11 -7.06 -1.47
N ALA A 36 0.73 -6.58 -0.29
CA ALA A 36 -0.24 -5.52 -0.09
C ALA A 36 0.44 -4.38 0.67
N LEU A 37 0.18 -3.14 0.29
CA LEU A 37 0.72 -1.97 0.99
C LEU A 37 -0.36 -1.42 1.91
N ASP A 38 0.00 -1.25 3.18
CA ASP A 38 -0.87 -0.66 4.19
C ASP A 38 -0.15 0.52 4.86
N PRO A 39 -0.23 1.73 4.25
CA PRO A 39 0.43 2.91 4.75
C PRO A 39 0.12 3.27 6.20
N ALA A 40 -1.01 2.82 6.75
CA ALA A 40 -1.51 3.23 8.06
C ALA A 40 -0.85 2.50 9.24
N HIS A 41 -0.23 1.33 9.03
CA HIS A 41 0.28 0.52 10.14
C HIS A 41 1.82 0.34 10.16
N GLY A 42 2.54 0.79 9.13
CA GLY A 42 4.00 1.05 9.10
C GLY A 42 4.98 -0.08 9.35
N THR A 43 4.55 -1.25 9.79
CA THR A 43 5.44 -2.36 10.10
C THR A 43 5.13 -3.55 9.21
N ARG A 44 6.18 -4.25 8.76
CA ARG A 44 6.01 -5.57 8.14
C ARG A 44 5.27 -6.49 9.11
N LYS A 45 4.14 -7.03 8.66
CA LYS A 45 3.32 -7.95 9.44
C LYS A 45 2.88 -9.12 8.58
N VAL A 46 3.07 -10.33 9.09
CA VAL A 46 2.41 -11.53 8.56
C VAL A 46 0.98 -11.50 9.08
N ILE A 47 0.01 -11.40 8.17
CA ILE A 47 -1.41 -11.25 8.51
C ILE A 47 -2.21 -12.56 8.42
N VAL A 48 -1.69 -13.53 7.67
CA VAL A 48 -2.24 -14.89 7.57
C VAL A 48 -1.07 -15.87 7.52
N ASP A 49 -0.98 -16.76 8.51
CA ASP A 49 0.08 -17.77 8.63
C ASP A 49 -0.46 -19.20 8.81
N SER A 50 -1.79 -19.37 8.84
CA SER A 50 -2.47 -20.65 8.98
C SER A 50 -3.36 -20.98 7.79
N ASP A 51 -3.53 -22.27 7.50
CA ASP A 51 -4.35 -22.78 6.39
C ASP A 51 -4.07 -22.04 5.07
N ILE A 52 -2.80 -21.86 4.76
CA ILE A 52 -2.26 -21.19 3.58
C ILE A 52 -1.08 -21.99 3.07
N TYR A 53 -1.07 -22.29 1.77
CA TYR A 53 -0.08 -23.16 1.15
C TYR A 53 0.39 -22.60 -0.19
N TRP A 54 -0.52 -22.41 -1.17
CA TRP A 54 -0.19 -21.78 -2.45
C TRP A 54 -1.03 -20.53 -2.70
N PRO A 55 -0.77 -19.43 -1.97
CA PRO A 55 -1.45 -18.16 -2.19
C PRO A 55 -0.94 -17.53 -3.49
N ASN A 56 -1.70 -17.70 -4.57
CA ASN A 56 -1.32 -17.17 -5.88
C ASN A 56 -1.95 -15.80 -6.15
N GLY A 57 -3.23 -15.64 -5.81
CA GLY A 57 -3.98 -14.42 -6.09
C GLY A 57 -4.26 -13.64 -4.82
N LEU A 58 -4.07 -12.31 -4.86
CA LEU A 58 -4.39 -11.38 -3.77
C LEU A 58 -5.04 -10.14 -4.36
N THR A 59 -6.13 -9.67 -3.76
CA THR A 59 -6.72 -8.36 -4.08
C THR A 59 -7.36 -7.73 -2.84
N ILE A 60 -7.52 -6.41 -2.87
CA ILE A 60 -8.08 -5.62 -1.77
C ILE A 60 -9.37 -4.95 -2.23
N ASP A 61 -10.39 -5.05 -1.38
CA ASP A 61 -11.61 -4.27 -1.44
C ASP A 61 -11.50 -3.09 -0.46
N LEU A 62 -11.26 -1.90 -1.02
CA LEU A 62 -11.10 -0.67 -0.23
C LEU A 62 -12.42 -0.18 0.35
N GLU A 63 -13.57 -0.52 -0.26
CA GLU A 63 -14.88 -0.10 0.21
C GLU A 63 -15.33 -0.94 1.41
N GLU A 64 -15.14 -2.27 1.33
CA GLU A 64 -15.50 -3.18 2.44
C GLU A 64 -14.37 -3.39 3.46
N GLN A 65 -13.19 -2.81 3.24
CA GLN A 65 -11.99 -3.03 4.06
C GLN A 65 -11.65 -4.52 4.20
N LYS A 66 -11.66 -5.24 3.08
CA LYS A 66 -11.40 -6.68 3.02
C LYS A 66 -10.23 -7.02 2.11
N LEU A 67 -9.44 -8.01 2.51
CA LEU A 67 -8.50 -8.69 1.63
C LEU A 67 -9.14 -9.99 1.12
N TYR A 68 -8.86 -10.33 -0.13
CA TYR A 68 -9.29 -11.55 -0.80
C TYR A 68 -8.08 -12.29 -1.34
N TRP A 69 -8.02 -13.61 -1.14
CA TRP A 69 -6.94 -14.42 -1.69
C TRP A 69 -7.42 -15.79 -2.14
N ALA A 70 -6.72 -16.34 -3.13
CA ALA A 70 -6.94 -17.68 -3.66
C ALA A 70 -5.78 -18.58 -3.26
N ASP A 71 -6.12 -19.75 -2.73
CA ASP A 71 -5.15 -20.81 -2.50
C ASP A 71 -5.33 -21.93 -3.52
N ALA A 72 -4.33 -22.14 -4.36
CA ALA A 72 -4.39 -23.14 -5.42
C ALA A 72 -4.24 -24.57 -4.92
N LYS A 73 -3.57 -24.79 -3.77
CA LYS A 73 -3.41 -26.12 -3.19
C LYS A 73 -4.64 -26.53 -2.41
N LEU A 74 -5.17 -25.60 -1.62
CA LEU A 74 -6.31 -25.83 -0.72
C LEU A 74 -7.66 -25.61 -1.42
N SER A 75 -7.65 -25.14 -2.67
CA SER A 75 -8.83 -25.03 -3.54
C SER A 75 -9.94 -24.13 -2.95
N PHE A 76 -9.56 -22.92 -2.52
CA PHE A 76 -10.51 -21.93 -2.03
C PHE A 76 -10.21 -20.50 -2.50
N ILE A 77 -11.23 -19.64 -2.45
CA ILE A 77 -11.08 -18.19 -2.34
C ILE A 77 -11.67 -17.78 -1.00
N HIS A 78 -10.86 -17.12 -0.17
CA HIS A 78 -11.26 -16.60 1.12
C HIS A 78 -11.19 -15.08 1.15
N ARG A 79 -11.87 -14.51 2.15
CA ARG A 79 -11.78 -13.08 2.46
C ARG A 79 -11.58 -12.88 3.95
N ALA A 80 -10.92 -11.80 4.33
CA ALA A 80 -10.72 -11.40 5.73
C ALA A 80 -10.70 -9.87 5.83
N ASN A 81 -10.73 -9.32 7.04
CA ASN A 81 -10.35 -7.92 7.29
C ASN A 81 -8.90 -7.66 6.85
N LEU A 82 -8.53 -6.40 6.64
CA LEU A 82 -7.15 -6.00 6.26
C LEU A 82 -6.08 -6.43 7.26
N ASP A 83 -6.44 -6.68 8.51
CA ASP A 83 -5.54 -7.17 9.56
C ASP A 83 -5.46 -8.71 9.63
N GLY A 84 -6.19 -9.42 8.76
CA GLY A 84 -6.31 -10.89 8.72
C GLY A 84 -7.45 -11.46 9.57
N SER A 85 -8.14 -10.64 10.38
CA SER A 85 -9.23 -11.10 11.24
C SER A 85 -10.53 -11.39 10.46
N PHE A 86 -11.48 -12.09 11.08
CA PHE A 86 -12.77 -12.45 10.47
C PHE A 86 -12.64 -13.12 9.09
N ARG A 87 -11.77 -14.13 9.00
CA ARG A 87 -11.63 -14.97 7.81
C ARG A 87 -12.94 -15.69 7.48
N GLN A 88 -13.39 -15.56 6.25
CA GLN A 88 -14.62 -16.11 5.71
C GLN A 88 -14.36 -16.82 4.38
N LYS A 89 -15.15 -17.85 4.12
CA LYS A 89 -15.12 -18.63 2.89
C LYS A 89 -15.98 -17.94 1.82
N VAL A 90 -15.46 -17.78 0.61
CA VAL A 90 -16.22 -17.25 -0.54
C VAL A 90 -16.45 -18.35 -1.58
N VAL A 91 -15.40 -19.09 -1.92
CA VAL A 91 -15.47 -20.22 -2.86
C VAL A 91 -14.73 -21.42 -2.27
N GLU A 92 -15.30 -22.62 -2.40
CA GLU A 92 -14.66 -23.89 -2.02
C GLU A 92 -14.82 -24.99 -3.09
N GLY A 93 -13.85 -25.91 -3.14
CA GLY A 93 -13.99 -27.26 -3.73
C GLY A 93 -14.13 -27.33 -5.25
N SER A 94 -13.89 -26.22 -5.95
CA SER A 94 -14.14 -26.08 -7.40
C SER A 94 -13.17 -25.09 -8.05
N LEU A 95 -11.97 -24.99 -7.49
CA LEU A 95 -10.85 -24.18 -7.97
C LEU A 95 -9.69 -25.12 -8.26
N THR A 96 -9.40 -25.34 -9.54
CA THR A 96 -8.38 -26.31 -9.95
C THR A 96 -6.98 -25.74 -9.83
N HIS A 97 -6.77 -24.53 -10.34
CA HIS A 97 -5.49 -23.84 -10.23
C HIS A 97 -5.67 -22.32 -10.40
N PRO A 98 -6.30 -21.63 -9.44
CA PRO A 98 -6.45 -20.19 -9.48
C PRO A 98 -5.07 -19.52 -9.43
N PHE A 99 -4.86 -18.52 -10.29
CA PHE A 99 -3.61 -17.80 -10.36
C PHE A 99 -3.76 -16.36 -9.85
N ALA A 100 -4.50 -15.49 -10.54
CA ALA A 100 -4.69 -14.11 -10.12
C ALA A 100 -6.15 -13.81 -9.77
N LEU A 101 -6.35 -12.78 -8.93
CA LEU A 101 -7.65 -12.33 -8.44
C LEU A 101 -7.80 -10.82 -8.63
N THR A 102 -8.99 -10.39 -9.01
CA THR A 102 -9.36 -8.96 -9.02
C THR A 102 -10.86 -8.83 -8.74
N LEU A 103 -11.35 -7.61 -8.51
CA LEU A 103 -12.75 -7.35 -8.17
C LEU A 103 -13.28 -6.07 -8.82
N SER A 104 -14.59 -6.04 -9.04
CA SER A 104 -15.33 -4.85 -9.47
C SER A 104 -16.75 -4.90 -8.93
N GLY A 105 -17.19 -3.84 -8.25
CA GLY A 105 -18.48 -3.81 -7.56
C GLY A 105 -18.68 -5.02 -6.64
N ASP A 106 -19.74 -5.79 -6.89
CA ASP A 106 -20.08 -7.01 -6.15
C ASP A 106 -19.53 -8.31 -6.79
N THR A 107 -18.63 -8.22 -7.76
CA THR A 107 -18.11 -9.38 -8.52
C THR A 107 -16.62 -9.59 -8.28
N LEU A 108 -16.24 -10.81 -7.92
CA LEU A 108 -14.86 -11.30 -7.95
C LEU A 108 -14.57 -11.95 -9.31
N TYR A 109 -13.37 -11.75 -9.81
CA TYR A 109 -12.85 -12.37 -11.03
C TYR A 109 -11.52 -13.06 -10.74
N TRP A 110 -11.29 -14.22 -11.34
CA TRP A 110 -10.01 -14.90 -11.26
C TRP A 110 -9.64 -15.62 -12.54
N THR A 111 -8.34 -15.78 -12.76
CA THR A 111 -7.78 -16.66 -13.79
C THR A 111 -7.56 -18.06 -13.22
N ASP A 112 -7.86 -19.09 -14.01
CA ASP A 112 -7.52 -20.48 -13.66
C ASP A 112 -6.72 -21.12 -14.79
N TRP A 113 -5.53 -21.64 -14.44
CA TRP A 113 -4.60 -22.22 -15.40
C TRP A 113 -5.09 -23.55 -15.98
N GLN A 114 -5.77 -24.36 -15.16
CA GLN A 114 -6.17 -25.70 -15.55
C GLN A 114 -7.38 -25.65 -16.47
N THR A 115 -8.38 -24.81 -16.14
CA THR A 115 -9.54 -24.60 -17.03
C THR A 115 -9.23 -23.66 -18.20
N ARG A 116 -8.07 -22.99 -18.17
CA ARG A 116 -7.65 -22.03 -19.20
C ARG A 116 -8.70 -20.94 -19.42
N SER A 117 -9.24 -20.41 -18.34
CA SER A 117 -10.38 -19.48 -18.38
C SER A 117 -10.35 -18.42 -17.29
N ILE A 118 -11.18 -17.40 -17.47
CA ILE A 118 -11.52 -16.39 -16.47
C ILE A 118 -12.90 -16.72 -15.92
N HIS A 119 -13.02 -16.79 -14.61
CA HIS A 119 -14.28 -17.01 -13.91
C HIS A 119 -14.71 -15.76 -13.16
N ALA A 120 -15.99 -15.69 -12.82
CA ALA A 120 -16.54 -14.65 -11.99
C ALA A 120 -17.59 -15.20 -11.02
N CYS A 121 -17.71 -14.59 -9.84
CA CYS A 121 -18.76 -14.91 -8.87
C CYS A 121 -19.09 -13.69 -7.98
N ASN A 122 -20.15 -13.76 -7.18
CA ASN A 122 -20.44 -12.74 -6.18
C ASN A 122 -19.32 -12.69 -5.11
N LYS A 123 -18.80 -11.50 -4.81
CA LYS A 123 -17.67 -11.34 -3.88
C LYS A 123 -17.97 -11.75 -2.43
N ARG A 124 -19.23 -11.67 -2.01
CA ARG A 124 -19.65 -11.95 -0.63
C ARG A 124 -20.04 -13.41 -0.44
N THR A 125 -20.80 -13.96 -1.37
CA THR A 125 -21.41 -15.30 -1.22
C THR A 125 -20.78 -16.38 -2.09
N GLY A 126 -20.04 -16.01 -3.14
CA GLY A 126 -19.55 -16.95 -4.14
C GLY A 126 -20.60 -17.45 -5.14
N ASP A 127 -21.85 -16.95 -5.02
CA ASP A 127 -22.96 -17.34 -5.90
C ASP A 127 -22.79 -16.81 -7.33
N LYS A 128 -23.67 -17.30 -8.22
CA LYS A 128 -23.72 -16.92 -9.64
C LYS A 128 -22.37 -17.12 -10.33
N ARG A 129 -21.68 -18.19 -9.96
CA ARG A 129 -20.40 -18.54 -10.58
C ARG A 129 -20.60 -18.81 -12.05
N LYS A 130 -19.76 -18.18 -12.88
CA LYS A 130 -19.75 -18.37 -14.32
C LYS A 130 -18.34 -18.25 -14.88
N GLU A 131 -18.10 -18.98 -15.95
CA GLU A 131 -16.97 -18.73 -16.83
C GLU A 131 -17.30 -17.53 -17.73
N ILE A 132 -16.42 -16.54 -17.76
CA ILE A 132 -16.57 -15.32 -18.56
C ILE A 132 -15.88 -15.46 -19.92
N LEU A 133 -14.71 -16.09 -19.92
CA LEU A 133 -13.88 -16.25 -21.10
C LEU A 133 -13.09 -17.54 -20.98
N SER A 134 -13.02 -18.31 -22.06
CA SER A 134 -12.35 -19.62 -22.10
C SER A 134 -11.29 -19.69 -23.20
N ALA A 135 -10.62 -20.83 -23.30
CA ALA A 135 -9.57 -21.11 -24.30
C ALA A 135 -8.37 -20.14 -24.25
N LEU A 136 -8.04 -19.61 -23.07
CA LEU A 136 -6.90 -18.72 -22.88
C LEU A 136 -5.58 -19.49 -22.93
N TYR A 137 -4.53 -18.88 -23.48
CA TYR A 137 -3.18 -19.43 -23.42
C TYR A 137 -2.49 -18.93 -22.14
N SER A 138 -2.30 -19.83 -21.17
CA SER A 138 -1.60 -19.57 -19.89
C SER A 138 -2.02 -18.25 -19.21
N PRO A 139 -3.29 -18.11 -18.75
CA PRO A 139 -3.77 -16.86 -18.18
C PRO A 139 -3.05 -16.54 -16.86
N MET A 140 -2.18 -15.53 -16.87
CA MET A 140 -1.39 -15.09 -15.71
C MET A 140 -2.21 -14.11 -14.85
N ASP A 141 -1.77 -12.85 -14.78
CA ASP A 141 -2.41 -11.81 -13.99
C ASP A 141 -3.69 -11.26 -14.66
N ILE A 142 -4.58 -10.68 -13.84
CA ILE A 142 -5.81 -10.01 -14.28
C ILE A 142 -6.05 -8.79 -13.40
N GLN A 143 -6.36 -7.64 -14.02
CA GLN A 143 -6.70 -6.42 -13.30
C GLN A 143 -7.93 -5.75 -13.91
N VAL A 144 -8.83 -5.25 -13.05
CA VAL A 144 -9.92 -4.36 -13.46
C VAL A 144 -9.36 -2.96 -13.66
N LEU A 145 -9.45 -2.45 -14.89
CA LEU A 145 -9.09 -1.08 -15.23
C LEU A 145 -10.31 -0.18 -15.01
N SER A 146 -10.38 0.45 -13.84
CA SER A 146 -11.42 1.45 -13.50
C SER A 146 -10.84 2.48 -12.53
N PRO A 147 -11.21 3.78 -12.64
CA PRO A 147 -10.85 4.79 -11.64
C PRO A 147 -11.25 4.42 -10.21
N GLU A 148 -12.30 3.62 -10.03
CA GLU A 148 -12.76 3.14 -8.71
C GLU A 148 -11.74 2.20 -8.04
N ARG A 149 -10.86 1.56 -8.83
CA ARG A 149 -9.77 0.71 -8.31
C ARG A 149 -8.55 1.51 -7.88
N GLN A 150 -8.51 2.80 -8.22
CA GLN A 150 -7.49 3.75 -7.83
C GLN A 150 -8.17 5.05 -7.39
N PRO A 151 -8.94 5.02 -6.29
CA PRO A 151 -9.74 6.16 -5.89
C PRO A 151 -8.82 7.37 -5.67
N TYR A 152 -9.01 8.40 -6.49
CA TYR A 152 -8.33 9.67 -6.34
C TYR A 152 -8.95 10.41 -5.15
N CYS A 153 -8.15 10.79 -4.15
CA CYS A 153 -8.59 11.71 -3.13
C CYS A 153 -8.89 13.05 -3.80
N LYS A 154 -10.17 13.36 -4.03
CA LYS A 154 -10.53 14.66 -4.59
C LYS A 154 -10.23 15.75 -3.55
N SER A 155 -9.14 16.49 -3.77
CA SER A 155 -8.97 17.84 -3.25
C SER A 155 -9.99 18.78 -3.96
N GLY A 156 -11.26 18.67 -3.55
CA GLY A 156 -12.31 19.58 -4.01
C GLY A 156 -12.45 20.77 -3.05
N PRO A 157 -12.71 22.00 -3.55
CA PRO A 157 -13.09 23.13 -2.72
C PRO A 157 -14.51 22.87 -2.17
N GLY A 158 -14.57 22.13 -1.08
CA GLY A 158 -15.82 21.69 -0.44
C GLY A 158 -15.58 21.06 0.93
N TRP A 159 -14.35 20.69 1.24
CA TRP A 159 -13.90 20.31 2.58
C TRP A 159 -12.98 21.40 3.14
N GLU A 160 -13.52 22.62 3.30
CA GLU A 160 -12.93 23.53 4.28
C GLU A 160 -13.06 22.81 5.63
N ARG A 161 -11.92 22.45 6.25
CA ARG A 161 -11.86 22.26 7.71
C ARG A 161 -12.70 23.39 8.32
N PRO A 162 -13.59 23.16 9.31
CA PRO A 162 -14.37 24.24 9.89
C PRO A 162 -13.46 25.13 10.75
N LEU A 163 -12.59 25.89 10.09
CA LEU A 163 -12.06 27.13 10.57
C LEU A 163 -13.19 28.12 10.36
N CYS A 164 -13.77 28.57 11.47
CA CYS A 164 -14.75 29.64 11.52
C CYS A 164 -14.38 30.77 10.54
N ARG A 165 -14.97 30.80 9.34
CA ARG A 165 -14.88 31.95 8.46
C ARG A 165 -15.97 32.93 8.87
N ALA A 166 -15.52 34.09 9.32
CA ALA A 166 -16.35 35.24 9.67
C ALA A 166 -17.28 35.56 8.49
N GLY A 167 -18.59 35.41 8.71
CA GLY A 167 -19.58 35.73 7.69
C GLY A 167 -19.50 37.21 7.30
N VAL A 168 -19.28 37.47 6.00
CA VAL A 168 -19.55 38.76 5.38
C VAL A 168 -21.07 38.95 5.43
N GLY A 169 -21.52 39.90 6.24
CA GLY A 169 -22.94 40.22 6.38
C GLY A 169 -23.49 40.85 5.10
N VAL A 170 -24.45 40.17 4.47
CA VAL A 170 -25.33 40.79 3.46
C VAL A 170 -26.42 41.53 4.21
N GLY A 171 -26.31 42.85 4.27
CA GLY A 171 -27.31 43.71 4.90
C GLY A 171 -28.65 43.66 4.15
N LYS A 172 -29.71 43.25 4.85
CA LYS A 172 -31.09 43.58 4.47
C LYS A 172 -31.56 44.82 5.24
N ARG A 173 -32.27 45.67 4.50
CA ARG A 173 -32.72 47.03 4.84
C ARG A 173 -34.07 46.98 5.59
N GLY A 174 -34.19 47.76 6.68
CA GLY A 174 -35.44 48.16 7.39
C GLY A 174 -36.01 47.13 8.39
N GLN A 175 -36.57 47.48 9.56
CA GLN A 175 -37.10 48.73 10.13
C GLN A 175 -37.10 48.63 11.68
N GLY A 176 -36.78 49.73 12.36
CA GLY A 176 -37.34 50.14 13.67
C GLY A 176 -36.74 49.57 14.98
N GLY A 177 -36.46 50.48 15.94
CA GLY A 177 -36.52 50.20 17.39
C GLY A 177 -35.19 50.21 18.16
N GLU A 178 -35.13 51.01 19.24
CA GLU A 178 -34.01 51.26 20.16
C GLU A 178 -33.55 50.05 20.98
N ASP A 179 -32.23 50.02 21.30
CA ASP A 179 -31.63 49.78 22.63
C ASP A 179 -30.28 49.04 22.55
N ALA A 180 -29.26 49.67 23.16
CA ALA A 180 -27.89 49.19 23.25
C ALA A 180 -27.74 48.26 24.46
N HIS A 181 -27.21 47.04 24.27
CA HIS A 181 -26.50 46.31 25.33
C HIS A 181 -25.38 45.41 24.77
N THR A 182 -24.18 45.61 25.32
CA THR A 182 -22.97 44.81 25.16
C THR A 182 -23.16 43.41 25.76
N GLY A 183 -22.84 42.35 25.00
CA GLY A 183 -22.86 40.98 25.50
C GLY A 183 -22.01 40.04 24.65
N SER A 184 -20.92 39.55 25.24
CA SER A 184 -20.07 38.48 24.74
C SER A 184 -20.75 37.12 24.91
N GLY A 185 -20.68 36.25 23.88
CA GLY A 185 -20.72 34.79 24.09
C GLY A 185 -21.79 34.02 23.31
N GLY A 186 -21.35 32.96 22.62
CA GLY A 186 -22.16 31.80 22.27
C GLY A 186 -22.74 31.77 20.85
N ARG A 187 -21.97 31.32 19.86
CA ARG A 187 -22.54 30.74 18.63
C ARG A 187 -22.57 29.23 18.77
N GLY A 188 -23.72 28.71 19.22
CA GLY A 188 -24.05 27.29 19.16
C GLY A 188 -24.37 26.87 17.73
N CYS A 189 -23.94 25.67 17.34
CA CYS A 189 -24.30 25.05 16.07
C CYS A 189 -25.71 24.46 16.19
N LEU A 190 -26.64 24.90 15.33
CA LEU A 190 -27.93 24.26 15.14
C LEU A 190 -27.81 23.19 14.06
N GLY A 191 -28.05 21.93 14.43
CA GLY A 191 -28.22 20.81 13.50
C GLY A 191 -27.24 19.66 13.75
N PRO A 192 -27.69 18.40 13.56
CA PRO A 192 -26.83 17.23 13.76
C PRO A 192 -25.68 17.27 12.75
N VAL A 193 -24.46 17.20 13.27
CA VAL A 193 -23.25 16.92 12.50
C VAL A 193 -23.50 15.61 11.76
N PRO A 194 -23.37 15.54 10.42
CA PRO A 194 -23.35 14.24 9.75
C PRO A 194 -22.13 13.49 10.28
N GLU A 195 -22.35 12.37 10.96
CA GLU A 195 -21.24 11.53 11.40
C GLU A 195 -20.38 11.16 10.20
N PRO A 196 -19.04 11.23 10.30
CA PRO A 196 -18.19 10.70 9.24
C PRO A 196 -18.49 9.22 9.10
N SER A 197 -18.88 8.81 7.90
CA SER A 197 -19.04 7.39 7.56
C SER A 197 -17.75 6.63 7.91
N PRO A 198 -17.80 5.57 8.73
CA PRO A 198 -16.62 4.86 9.23
C PRO A 198 -15.97 3.94 8.16
N THR A 199 -16.35 4.07 6.89
CA THR A 199 -16.12 3.06 5.84
C THR A 199 -15.11 3.45 4.78
N CYS A 200 -14.48 4.62 4.86
CA CYS A 200 -13.27 4.89 4.08
C CYS A 200 -12.06 4.81 5.00
N PRO A 201 -11.02 4.01 4.66
CA PRO A 201 -9.72 4.20 5.28
C PRO A 201 -9.35 5.65 4.99
N VAL A 202 -8.85 6.35 6.01
CA VAL A 202 -8.33 7.70 5.87
C VAL A 202 -7.17 7.62 4.88
N CYS A 203 -7.46 7.76 3.58
CA CYS A 203 -6.46 8.26 2.67
C CYS A 203 -6.22 9.69 3.17
N PRO A 204 -5.00 10.05 3.58
CA PRO A 204 -4.70 11.44 3.90
C PRO A 204 -5.16 12.28 2.70
N ASP A 205 -6.02 13.27 2.94
CA ASP A 205 -6.39 14.27 1.94
C ASP A 205 -5.08 14.77 1.32
N HIS A 206 -4.78 14.35 0.10
CA HIS A 206 -3.54 14.68 -0.62
C HIS A 206 -2.25 14.28 0.13
N THR A 207 -1.55 13.24 -0.33
CA THR A 207 -0.21 12.98 0.21
C THR A 207 0.75 14.07 -0.25
N ARG A 208 1.59 14.59 0.66
CA ARG A 208 2.65 15.53 0.27
C ARG A 208 3.62 14.94 -0.76
N CYS A 209 3.66 13.61 -0.93
CA CYS A 209 4.43 13.01 -2.01
C CYS A 209 3.93 13.41 -3.41
N GLU A 210 2.67 13.82 -3.56
CA GLU A 210 2.13 14.35 -4.82
C GLU A 210 2.65 15.76 -5.12
N GLU A 211 2.99 16.55 -4.09
CA GLU A 211 3.54 17.89 -4.22
C GLU A 211 5.07 17.85 -4.16
N ASN A 212 5.74 18.10 -5.29
CA ASN A 212 7.21 18.18 -5.35
C ASN A 212 7.92 16.97 -4.68
N ASN A 213 7.36 15.76 -4.83
CA ASN A 213 7.86 14.53 -4.23
C ASN A 213 8.05 14.61 -2.69
N GLY A 214 7.25 15.42 -2.00
CA GLY A 214 7.39 15.66 -0.56
C GLY A 214 8.70 16.37 -0.14
N GLY A 215 9.43 16.95 -1.10
CA GLY A 215 10.78 17.47 -0.92
C GLY A 215 11.88 16.40 -1.02
N CYS A 216 11.53 15.14 -1.24
CA CYS A 216 12.49 14.06 -1.30
C CYS A 216 13.32 14.10 -2.59
N SER A 217 14.64 13.96 -2.45
CA SER A 217 15.55 13.95 -3.61
C SER A 217 15.38 12.74 -4.53
N HIS A 218 14.95 11.58 -4.01
CA HIS A 218 14.88 10.33 -4.77
C HIS A 218 13.53 9.61 -4.65
N LEU A 219 13.18 9.07 -3.47
CA LEU A 219 11.91 8.38 -3.23
C LEU A 219 11.12 9.07 -2.12
N CYS A 220 9.81 9.21 -2.32
CA CYS A 220 8.84 9.59 -1.28
C CYS A 220 7.94 8.39 -0.99
N LEU A 221 8.14 7.76 0.17
CA LEU A 221 7.40 6.56 0.57
C LEU A 221 6.35 6.93 1.62
N LEU A 222 5.14 6.37 1.50
CA LEU A 222 4.09 6.58 2.50
C LEU A 222 4.48 5.96 3.85
N SER A 223 4.07 6.60 4.93
CA SER A 223 4.39 6.23 6.31
C SER A 223 3.16 6.41 7.19
N PRO A 224 2.98 5.63 8.27
CA PRO A 224 1.88 5.86 9.20
C PRO A 224 2.15 7.01 10.18
N ARG A 225 3.41 7.46 10.28
CA ARG A 225 3.82 8.52 11.21
C ARG A 225 3.68 9.85 10.52
N GLU A 226 3.16 10.86 11.21
CA GLU A 226 3.17 12.25 10.71
C GLU A 226 4.59 12.62 10.23
N PRO A 227 4.75 13.22 9.03
CA PRO A 227 3.73 13.82 8.16
C PRO A 227 3.06 12.86 7.13
N PHE A 228 3.02 11.56 7.42
CA PHE A 228 2.46 10.46 6.60
C PHE A 228 3.29 10.07 5.37
N TYR A 229 4.54 10.51 5.32
CA TYR A 229 5.53 10.08 4.35
C TYR A 229 6.95 10.17 4.94
N ALA A 230 7.90 9.50 4.28
CA ALA A 230 9.32 9.60 4.58
C ALA A 230 10.12 9.51 3.28
N CYS A 231 11.20 10.30 3.21
CA CYS A 231 12.13 10.20 2.09
C CYS A 231 13.00 8.96 2.23
N ALA A 232 13.30 8.33 1.09
CA ALA A 232 14.15 7.16 1.04
C ALA A 232 15.16 7.24 -0.11
N CYS A 233 16.32 6.63 0.13
CA CYS A 233 17.41 6.59 -0.83
C CYS A 233 17.52 5.24 -1.53
N PRO A 234 18.04 5.20 -2.76
CA PRO A 234 18.34 3.97 -3.48
C PRO A 234 19.27 3.05 -2.67
N THR A 235 19.30 1.76 -3.01
CA THR A 235 20.18 0.79 -2.34
C THR A 235 21.64 1.22 -2.50
N GLY A 236 22.40 1.26 -1.41
CA GLY A 236 23.80 1.70 -1.39
C GLY A 236 23.99 3.23 -1.29
N VAL A 237 22.92 4.00 -1.12
CA VAL A 237 22.96 5.46 -0.97
C VAL A 237 22.37 5.84 0.38
N GLN A 238 22.97 6.80 1.07
CA GLN A 238 22.56 7.21 2.41
C GLN A 238 21.71 8.48 2.40
N LEU A 239 20.70 8.51 3.28
CA LEU A 239 19.89 9.69 3.54
C LEU A 239 20.67 10.63 4.47
N GLN A 240 20.73 11.90 4.11
CA GLN A 240 21.40 12.93 4.90
C GLN A 240 20.54 13.34 6.12
N ASP A 241 21.16 14.07 7.05
CA ASP A 241 20.51 14.56 8.28
C ASP A 241 19.31 15.49 8.04
N ASP A 242 19.21 16.07 6.83
CA ASP A 242 18.05 16.87 6.41
C ASP A 242 16.77 16.02 6.19
N GLY A 243 16.90 14.69 6.19
CA GLY A 243 15.81 13.75 6.00
C GLY A 243 15.22 13.77 4.59
N GLN A 244 15.88 14.39 3.61
CA GLN A 244 15.35 14.61 2.24
C GLN A 244 16.37 14.26 1.14
N THR A 245 17.63 14.58 1.36
CA THR A 245 18.70 14.47 0.36
C THR A 245 19.42 13.14 0.49
N CYS A 246 19.71 12.50 -0.64
CA CYS A 246 20.51 11.28 -0.70
C CYS A 246 21.91 11.57 -1.25
N LYS A 247 22.93 11.00 -0.64
CA LYS A 247 24.31 11.03 -1.16
C LYS A 247 24.92 9.63 -1.14
N ALA A 248 25.68 9.32 -2.18
CA ALA A 248 26.53 8.14 -2.17
C ALA A 248 27.65 8.40 -1.15
N GLU A 249 28.00 7.40 -0.34
CA GLU A 249 29.28 7.46 0.37
C GLU A 249 30.38 7.48 -0.68
N GLU A 250 31.19 8.54 -0.68
CA GLU A 250 32.45 8.51 -1.41
C GLU A 250 33.26 7.37 -0.81
N ALA A 251 33.66 6.40 -1.62
CA ALA A 251 34.61 5.40 -1.20
C ALA A 251 35.87 6.15 -0.74
N GLU A 252 36.07 6.26 0.57
CA GLU A 252 37.33 6.68 1.16
C GLU A 252 38.42 5.89 0.44
N ALA A 253 39.27 6.58 -0.30
CA ALA A 253 40.37 5.98 -1.03
C ALA A 253 41.28 5.32 0.00
N VAL A 254 41.11 4.00 0.20
CA VAL A 254 42.02 3.21 1.02
C VAL A 254 43.40 3.39 0.41
N GLY A 255 44.25 4.10 1.15
CA GLY A 255 45.59 4.46 0.73
C GLY A 255 46.36 3.25 0.20
N SER A 256 47.00 3.47 -0.95
CA SER A 256 47.95 2.59 -1.63
C SER A 256 48.73 1.65 -0.70
N PHE A 257 48.26 0.41 -0.54
CA PHE A 257 49.11 -0.71 -0.14
C PHE A 257 49.56 -1.46 -1.40
N ARG A 258 50.83 -1.32 -1.77
CA ARG A 258 51.51 -2.17 -2.76
C ARG A 258 51.81 -3.52 -2.11
N GLY A 259 51.08 -4.56 -2.52
CA GLY A 259 51.32 -5.98 -2.20
C GLY A 259 50.84 -6.86 -3.37
N PRO A 260 51.39 -8.06 -3.58
CA PRO A 260 51.35 -8.75 -4.86
C PRO A 260 49.94 -9.26 -5.21
N SER A 261 49.64 -9.13 -6.50
CA SER A 261 48.40 -9.47 -7.21
C SER A 261 47.85 -10.88 -6.93
N ILE A 262 46.58 -10.94 -6.52
CA ILE A 262 45.71 -12.13 -6.52
C ILE A 262 44.53 -11.85 -7.46
N PRO A 263 44.01 -12.83 -8.24
CA PRO A 263 43.12 -12.55 -9.37
C PRO A 263 41.76 -12.01 -8.92
N VAL A 264 41.22 -11.09 -9.72
CA VAL A 264 39.87 -10.53 -9.59
C VAL A 264 38.84 -11.63 -9.88
N ALA A 265 38.21 -12.16 -8.82
CA ALA A 265 36.90 -12.79 -8.92
C ALA A 265 35.82 -11.70 -8.78
N GLY A 266 34.74 -11.85 -9.54
CA GLY A 266 33.73 -10.81 -9.79
C GLY A 266 33.23 -10.07 -8.55
N ALA A 267 33.07 -8.76 -8.69
CA ALA A 267 32.45 -7.88 -7.72
C ALA A 267 30.96 -8.25 -7.55
N SER A 268 30.69 -9.23 -6.72
CA SER A 268 29.35 -9.62 -6.28
C SER A 268 29.46 -10.37 -4.95
N GLU A 269 30.18 -9.82 -3.96
CA GLU A 269 30.17 -10.27 -2.57
C GLU A 269 31.12 -9.39 -1.74
N LEU A 270 30.60 -8.28 -1.26
CA LEU A 270 31.03 -7.69 0.01
C LEU A 270 29.75 -7.08 0.60
N TRP A 271 29.73 -6.87 1.91
CA TRP A 271 28.55 -6.59 2.75
C TRP A 271 27.90 -7.86 3.30
N ALA A 272 28.72 -8.70 3.95
CA ALA A 272 28.24 -9.43 5.12
C ALA A 272 28.10 -8.41 6.29
N PRO A 273 27.03 -8.42 7.08
CA PRO A 273 26.92 -7.54 8.24
C PRO A 273 27.96 -7.94 9.30
N LEU A 274 28.70 -6.95 9.81
CA LEU A 274 29.61 -7.12 10.95
C LEU A 274 28.81 -7.60 12.17
N PRO A 275 29.27 -8.62 12.92
CA PRO A 275 28.62 -9.03 14.15
C PRO A 275 28.89 -7.98 15.24
N GLY A 276 27.84 -7.37 15.77
CA GLY A 276 27.92 -6.53 16.97
C GLY A 276 27.53 -5.06 16.85
N VAL A 277 26.91 -4.63 15.74
CA VAL A 277 26.26 -3.31 15.69
C VAL A 277 24.77 -3.51 15.93
N GLU A 278 24.30 -3.09 17.11
CA GLU A 278 22.86 -3.05 17.40
C GLU A 278 22.15 -2.22 16.32
N PRO A 279 21.11 -2.77 15.66
CA PRO A 279 20.42 -2.03 14.61
C PRO A 279 19.69 -0.86 15.26
N PHE A 280 20.15 0.34 14.92
CA PHE A 280 19.43 1.58 15.16
C PHE A 280 17.95 1.38 14.80
N GLU A 281 17.11 1.37 15.84
CA GLU A 281 15.68 1.50 15.69
C GLU A 281 15.37 2.74 14.83
N ARG A 282 14.31 2.62 14.02
CA ARG A 282 13.65 3.67 13.23
C ARG A 282 14.20 3.83 11.81
N ILE A 283 13.64 3.03 10.90
CA ILE A 283 12.75 3.52 9.84
C ILE A 283 11.83 2.33 9.51
N LEU A 284 10.55 2.46 9.85
CA LEU A 284 9.54 1.42 9.67
C LEU A 284 8.74 1.75 8.40
N PHE A 285 8.83 0.90 7.37
CA PHE A 285 8.06 1.04 6.13
C PHE A 285 6.92 -0.01 6.06
N PRO A 286 5.72 0.39 5.60
CA PRO A 286 4.52 -0.43 5.62
C PRO A 286 4.48 -1.43 4.47
N LEU A 287 4.60 -2.72 4.77
CA LEU A 287 4.44 -3.79 3.77
C LEU A 287 3.77 -5.01 4.41
N GLN A 288 2.59 -5.36 3.94
CA GLN A 288 1.92 -6.60 4.28
C GLN A 288 2.31 -7.64 3.23
N ALA A 289 2.80 -8.80 3.68
CA ALA A 289 3.14 -9.91 2.81
C ALA A 289 2.30 -11.13 3.20
N LEU A 290 1.79 -11.83 2.20
CA LEU A 290 1.35 -13.21 2.37
C LEU A 290 2.54 -14.11 2.05
N THR A 291 3.07 -14.74 3.09
CA THR A 291 4.16 -15.71 2.97
C THR A 291 3.59 -17.09 3.25
N ALA A 292 3.64 -17.98 2.26
CA ALA A 292 3.49 -19.40 2.52
C ALA A 292 4.73 -19.92 3.27
N ARG A 293 4.57 -20.97 4.09
CA ARG A 293 5.70 -21.76 4.62
C ARG A 293 6.08 -22.86 3.65
#